data_AF-A0A843C6A4-F1
#
_entry.id   AF-A0A843C6A4-F1
#
_cell.length_a   1.000
_cell.length_b   1.000
_cell.length_c   1.000
_cell.angle_alpha   90.00
_cell.angle_beta   90.00
_cell.angle_gamma   90.00
#
_symmetry.space_group_name_H-M   'P 1'
#
loop_
_entity.id
_entity.type
_entity.pdbx_description
1 polymer ?
#
loop_
_entity_poly.entity_id
_entity_poly.type
_entity_poly.pdbx_seq_one_letter_code
_entity_poly.pdbx_strand_id
1 'polypeptide(L)'
;MGTLDTKQRHLVSWVIFLPTIIAVFISLIPSIFPAFLLRTFGGLTGNVQIEPFETGPWAYPIIIVNVIVFSLFLLYSKNHLPQIMYKSIRFVFSFEISPQMAFVVIVILVGFYTLFSVGELFDGKFDADYYNRVKPWLESFDLLKPPVTDGDRDVGHHLQIFFEATSMKIFGNYKVIPFIASIALPIMTYFLTTELTKKR
;
A
#
# COMPACT_ATOMS: atom_id res chain seq x y z
N MET A 1 -15.79 -4.55 -41.70
CA MET A 1 -15.03 -5.41 -40.75
C MET A 1 -14.45 -4.64 -39.54
N GLY A 2 -15.01 -3.49 -39.12
CA GLY A 2 -14.37 -2.60 -38.11
C GLY A 2 -15.17 -2.32 -36.82
N THR A 3 -16.39 -2.85 -36.69
CA THR A 3 -17.30 -2.54 -35.57
C THR A 3 -17.36 -3.62 -34.48
N LEU A 4 -16.89 -4.84 -34.76
CA LEU A 4 -16.86 -5.94 -33.79
C LEU A 4 -15.68 -5.81 -32.81
N ASP A 5 -14.54 -5.32 -33.29
CA ASP A 5 -13.29 -5.15 -32.53
C ASP A 5 -13.40 -4.04 -31.46
N THR A 6 -14.13 -2.96 -31.73
CA THR A 6 -14.38 -1.88 -30.76
C THR A 6 -15.31 -2.30 -29.62
N LYS A 7 -16.36 -3.08 -29.92
CA LYS A 7 -17.31 -3.59 -28.91
C LYS A 7 -16.64 -4.58 -27.96
N GLN A 8 -15.77 -5.46 -28.48
CA GLN A 8 -14.97 -6.38 -27.67
C GLN A 8 -13.96 -5.65 -26.79
N ARG A 9 -13.21 -4.67 -27.33
CA ARG A 9 -12.28 -3.84 -26.54
C ARG A 9 -12.97 -3.08 -25.41
N HIS A 10 -14.16 -2.53 -25.69
CA HIS A 10 -14.96 -1.83 -24.67
C HIS A 10 -15.42 -2.78 -23.55
N LEU A 11 -15.89 -3.99 -23.89
CA LEU A 11 -16.27 -5.00 -22.91
C LEU A 11 -15.09 -5.42 -22.03
N VAL A 12 -13.93 -5.70 -22.63
CA VAL A 12 -12.71 -6.08 -21.89
C VAL A 12 -12.29 -4.96 -20.94
N SER A 13 -12.33 -3.71 -21.41
CA SER A 13 -12.02 -2.55 -20.56
C SER A 13 -12.95 -2.45 -19.35
N TRP A 14 -14.25 -2.66 -19.53
CA TRP A 14 -15.22 -2.63 -18.42
C TRP A 14 -15.05 -3.78 -17.43
N VAL A 15 -14.75 -4.98 -17.94
CA VAL A 15 -14.50 -6.18 -17.12
C VAL A 15 -13.26 -6.02 -16.25
N ILE A 16 -12.26 -5.24 -16.68
CA ILE A 16 -11.08 -4.95 -15.86
C ILE A 16 -11.35 -3.75 -14.94
N PHE A 17 -11.94 -2.69 -15.47
CA PHE A 17 -12.11 -1.42 -14.76
C PHE A 17 -13.01 -1.52 -13.53
N LEU A 18 -14.16 -2.21 -13.64
CA LEU A 18 -15.13 -2.32 -12.54
C LEU A 18 -14.55 -3.06 -11.32
N PRO A 19 -13.97 -4.27 -11.47
CA PRO A 19 -13.33 -4.95 -10.35
C PRO A 19 -12.19 -4.14 -9.73
N THR A 20 -11.38 -3.44 -10.54
CA THR A 20 -10.31 -2.59 -9.99
C THR A 20 -10.87 -1.47 -9.14
N ILE A 21 -11.91 -0.78 -9.60
CA ILE A 21 -12.57 0.28 -8.80
C ILE A 21 -13.16 -0.29 -7.51
N ILE A 22 -13.85 -1.43 -7.58
CA ILE A 22 -14.43 -2.08 -6.40
C ILE A 22 -13.34 -2.44 -5.39
N ALA A 23 -12.24 -3.03 -5.87
CA ALA A 23 -11.11 -3.38 -5.02
C ALA A 23 -10.49 -2.15 -4.34
N VAL A 24 -10.38 -1.02 -5.05
CA VAL A 24 -9.91 0.25 -4.48
C VAL A 24 -10.87 0.77 -3.41
N PHE A 25 -12.19 0.73 -3.63
CA PHE A 25 -13.14 1.15 -2.60
C PHE A 25 -13.11 0.25 -1.36
N ILE A 26 -12.96 -1.06 -1.55
CA ILE A 26 -12.82 -2.02 -0.45
C ILE A 26 -11.53 -1.73 0.34
N SER A 27 -10.43 -1.39 -0.32
CA SER A 27 -9.16 -1.10 0.37
C SER A 27 -9.15 0.24 1.13
N LEU A 28 -10.06 1.16 0.81
CA LEU A 28 -10.22 2.40 1.57
C LEU A 28 -10.90 2.20 2.93
N ILE A 29 -11.79 1.21 3.05
CA ILE A 29 -12.50 0.91 4.31
C ILE A 29 -11.54 0.73 5.50
N PRO A 30 -10.53 -0.16 5.44
CA PRO A 30 -9.57 -0.32 6.54
C PRO A 30 -8.67 0.88 6.77
N SER A 31 -8.44 1.68 5.72
CA SER A 31 -7.61 2.88 5.83
C SER A 31 -8.32 3.98 6.63
N ILE A 32 -9.66 4.01 6.58
CA ILE A 32 -10.51 4.93 7.36
C ILE A 32 -10.83 4.33 8.73
N PHE A 33 -11.17 3.04 8.77
CA PHE A 33 -11.56 2.29 9.96
C PHE A 33 -10.62 1.10 10.19
N PRO A 34 -9.43 1.32 10.78
CA PRO A 34 -8.46 0.25 10.97
C PRO A 34 -9.01 -0.90 11.83
N ALA A 35 -9.87 -0.59 12.80
CA ALA A 35 -10.55 -1.55 13.66
C ALA A 35 -11.52 -2.48 12.90
N PHE A 36 -11.99 -2.08 11.72
CA PHE A 36 -12.94 -2.87 10.92
C PHE A 36 -12.37 -4.23 10.52
N LEU A 37 -11.14 -4.28 9.99
CA LEU A 37 -10.51 -5.56 9.63
C LEU A 37 -10.20 -6.42 10.85
N LEU A 38 -9.77 -5.80 11.94
CA LEU A 38 -9.46 -6.51 13.18
C LEU A 38 -10.69 -7.20 13.74
N ARG A 39 -11.85 -6.55 13.71
CA ARG A 39 -13.10 -7.19 14.15
C ARG A 39 -13.64 -8.22 13.17
N THR A 40 -13.55 -7.96 11.87
CA THR A 40 -14.14 -8.86 10.84
C THR A 40 -13.28 -10.09 10.57
N PHE A 41 -11.96 -9.95 10.59
CA PHE A 41 -11.02 -10.99 10.19
C PHE A 41 -9.95 -11.30 11.24
N GLY A 42 -9.76 -10.46 12.25
CA GLY A 42 -8.67 -10.59 13.23
C GLY A 42 -8.88 -11.65 14.32
N GLY A 43 -9.87 -12.52 14.20
CA GLY A 43 -10.06 -13.67 15.10
C GLY A 43 -10.20 -13.31 16.57
N LEU A 44 -10.71 -12.10 16.88
CA LEU A 44 -10.88 -11.63 18.25
C LEU A 44 -11.93 -12.48 18.96
N THR A 45 -11.46 -13.33 19.85
CA THR A 45 -12.26 -14.18 20.70
C THR A 45 -12.13 -13.64 22.13
N GLY A 46 -13.27 -13.50 22.81
CA GLY A 46 -13.42 -12.76 24.07
C GLY A 46 -14.23 -11.46 23.95
N ASN A 47 -14.82 -11.02 25.06
CA ASN A 47 -15.72 -9.85 25.19
C ASN A 47 -15.00 -8.48 24.99
N VAL A 48 -13.98 -8.40 24.14
CA VAL A 48 -13.34 -7.12 23.81
C VAL A 48 -14.24 -6.39 22.82
N GLN A 49 -15.01 -5.43 23.33
CA GLN A 49 -15.84 -4.56 22.50
C GLN A 49 -14.96 -3.57 21.75
N ILE A 50 -14.47 -3.97 20.58
CA ILE A 50 -13.82 -3.05 19.65
C ILE A 50 -14.89 -2.40 18.79
N GLU A 51 -14.94 -1.07 18.80
CA GLU A 51 -15.80 -0.30 17.92
C GLU A 51 -15.26 -0.40 16.48
N PRO A 52 -15.97 -1.05 15.54
CA PRO A 52 -15.47 -1.28 14.18
C PRO A 52 -15.27 0.01 13.39
N PHE A 53 -16.02 1.04 13.77
CA PHE A 53 -16.06 2.33 13.09
C PHE A 53 -15.22 3.39 13.80
N GLU A 54 -14.26 2.97 14.63
CA GLU A 54 -13.24 3.85 15.16
C GLU A 54 -12.39 4.40 14.01
N THR A 55 -12.44 5.72 13.83
CA THR A 55 -11.71 6.40 12.76
C THR A 55 -10.23 6.47 13.07
N GLY A 56 -9.38 6.00 12.15
CA GLY A 56 -7.95 6.14 12.26
C GLY A 56 -7.49 7.61 12.13
N PRO A 57 -6.27 7.95 12.57
CA PRO A 57 -5.72 9.31 12.45
C PRO A 57 -5.70 9.84 11.01
N TRP A 58 -5.60 8.95 10.02
CA TRP A 58 -5.56 9.27 8.60
C TRP A 58 -6.94 9.31 7.92
N ALA A 59 -8.03 9.00 8.64
CA ALA A 59 -9.39 8.94 8.09
C ALA A 59 -9.80 10.25 7.40
N TYR A 60 -9.69 11.38 8.10
CA TYR A 60 -10.09 12.68 7.55
C TYR A 60 -9.26 13.11 6.34
N PRO A 61 -7.90 13.07 6.37
CA PRO A 61 -7.09 13.34 5.19
C PRO A 61 -7.47 12.48 3.98
N ILE A 62 -7.66 11.18 4.18
CA ILE A 62 -8.02 10.25 3.11
C ILE A 62 -9.37 10.63 2.50
N ILE A 63 -10.40 10.87 3.33
CA ILE A 63 -11.74 11.24 2.85
C ILE A 63 -11.67 12.56 2.08
N ILE A 64 -11.03 13.60 2.63
CA ILE A 64 -10.93 14.92 2.02
C ILE A 64 -10.24 14.83 0.65
N VAL A 65 -9.08 14.16 0.57
CA VAL A 65 -8.34 14.00 -0.69
C VAL A 65 -9.18 13.26 -1.73
N ASN A 66 -9.87 12.18 -1.34
CA ASN A 66 -10.73 11.44 -2.26
C ASN A 66 -11.90 12.30 -2.75
N VAL A 67 -12.58 13.05 -1.87
CA VAL A 67 -13.67 13.96 -2.27
C VAL A 67 -13.17 15.01 -3.26
N ILE A 68 -11.99 15.58 -3.04
CA ILE A 68 -11.37 16.55 -3.96
C ILE A 68 -11.09 15.88 -5.31
N VAL A 69 -10.45 14.71 -5.34
CA VAL A 69 -10.13 13.98 -6.56
C VAL A 69 -11.38 13.62 -7.36
N PHE A 70 -12.41 13.07 -6.70
CA PHE A 70 -13.68 12.74 -7.37
C PHE A 70 -14.41 13.99 -7.88
N SER A 71 -14.41 15.07 -7.11
CA SER A 71 -15.00 16.34 -7.53
C SER A 71 -14.29 16.92 -8.75
N LEU A 72 -12.96 16.89 -8.77
CA LEU A 72 -12.14 17.29 -9.92
C LEU A 72 -12.42 16.41 -11.14
N PHE A 73 -12.54 15.09 -10.96
CA PHE A 73 -12.86 14.16 -12.03
C PHE A 73 -14.24 14.45 -12.65
N LEU A 74 -15.27 14.70 -11.82
CA LEU A 74 -16.61 15.03 -12.28
C LEU A 74 -16.65 16.38 -13.01
N LEU A 75 -16.00 17.40 -12.47
CA LEU A 75 -15.91 18.72 -13.13
C LEU A 75 -15.11 18.64 -14.44
N TYR A 76 -14.03 17.86 -14.49
CA TYR A 76 -13.24 17.63 -15.70
C TYR A 76 -14.10 16.95 -16.78
N SER A 77 -14.82 15.89 -16.41
CA SER A 77 -15.69 15.14 -17.32
C SER A 77 -16.82 15.98 -17.91
N LYS A 78 -17.31 16.97 -17.15
CA LYS A 78 -18.34 17.92 -17.59
C LYS A 78 -17.77 19.15 -18.31
N ASN A 79 -16.44 19.26 -18.48
CA ASN A 79 -15.75 20.46 -18.99
C ASN A 79 -16.06 21.75 -18.20
N HIS A 80 -16.41 21.62 -16.92
CA HIS A 80 -16.74 22.75 -16.03
C HIS A 80 -15.51 23.32 -15.30
N LEU A 81 -14.31 22.82 -15.61
CA LEU A 81 -13.07 23.31 -14.99
C LEU A 81 -12.58 24.61 -15.64
N PRO A 82 -11.98 25.52 -14.84
CA PRO A 82 -11.22 26.64 -15.38
C PRO A 82 -10.15 26.16 -16.36
N GLN A 83 -9.89 26.94 -17.41
CA GLN A 83 -8.93 26.61 -18.47
C GLN A 83 -7.52 26.25 -17.94
N ILE A 84 -7.09 26.91 -16.85
CA ILE A 84 -5.80 26.64 -16.21
C ILE A 84 -5.78 25.21 -15.63
N MET A 85 -6.81 24.82 -14.87
CA MET A 85 -6.91 23.49 -14.27
C MET A 85 -7.06 22.40 -15.34
N TYR A 86 -7.85 22.67 -16.38
CA TYR A 86 -8.00 21.76 -17.51
C TYR A 86 -6.68 21.48 -18.22
N LYS A 87 -5.88 22.54 -18.48
CA LYS A 87 -4.54 22.41 -19.07
C LYS A 87 -3.59 21.65 -18.17
N SER A 88 -3.57 21.91 -16.85
CA SER A 88 -2.72 21.19 -15.91
C SER A 88 -3.05 19.70 -15.83
N ILE A 89 -4.34 19.36 -15.77
CA ILE A 89 -4.79 17.95 -15.76
C ILE A 89 -4.39 17.24 -17.06
N ARG A 90 -4.63 17.88 -18.22
CA ARG A 90 -4.17 17.33 -19.50
C ARG A 90 -2.66 17.14 -19.53
N PHE A 91 -1.90 18.12 -19.04
CA PHE A 91 -0.46 18.03 -18.95
C PHE A 91 -0.05 16.78 -18.17
N VAL A 92 -0.58 16.57 -16.97
CA VAL A 92 -0.30 15.36 -16.14
C VAL A 92 -0.60 14.06 -16.91
N PHE A 93 -1.72 13.98 -17.64
CA PHE A 93 -2.06 12.78 -18.41
C PHE A 93 -1.26 12.59 -19.70
N SER A 94 -0.76 13.68 -20.29
CA SER A 94 0.05 13.65 -21.51
C SER A 94 1.56 13.64 -21.24
N PHE A 95 1.96 13.85 -19.99
CA PHE A 95 3.36 13.95 -19.62
C PHE A 95 4.01 12.59 -19.68
N GLU A 96 4.94 12.41 -20.61
CA GLU A 96 5.77 11.23 -20.70
C GLU A 96 7.11 11.53 -20.03
N ILE A 97 7.38 10.80 -18.95
CA ILE A 97 8.63 10.91 -18.22
C ILE A 97 9.68 10.11 -18.99
N SER A 98 10.77 10.75 -19.40
CA SER A 98 11.87 10.01 -19.99
C SER A 98 12.49 9.04 -18.96
N PRO A 99 13.04 7.90 -19.38
CA PRO A 99 13.68 6.94 -18.46
C PRO A 99 14.73 7.57 -17.54
N GLN A 100 15.46 8.56 -18.06
CA GLN A 100 16.47 9.31 -17.32
C GLN A 100 15.85 10.12 -16.17
N MET A 101 14.73 10.80 -16.44
CA MET A 101 14.03 11.57 -15.41
C MET A 101 13.33 10.66 -14.40
N ALA A 102 12.77 9.53 -14.84
CA ALA A 102 12.17 8.54 -13.94
C ALA A 102 13.21 7.98 -12.96
N PHE A 103 14.41 7.66 -13.45
CA PHE A 103 15.52 7.23 -12.60
C PHE A 103 15.90 8.29 -11.56
N VAL A 104 16.02 9.55 -11.97
CA VAL A 104 16.31 10.67 -11.03
C VAL A 104 15.23 10.79 -9.95
N VAL A 105 13.95 10.69 -10.32
CA VAL A 105 12.84 10.72 -9.35
C VAL A 105 12.92 9.55 -8.38
N ILE A 106 13.20 8.34 -8.84
CA ILE A 106 13.36 7.16 -7.98
C ILE A 106 14.53 7.37 -7.01
N VAL A 107 15.67 7.88 -7.48
CA VAL A 107 16.83 8.17 -6.62
C VAL A 107 16.48 9.21 -5.56
N ILE A 108 15.75 10.27 -5.92
CA ILE A 108 15.30 11.29 -4.96
C ILE A 108 14.37 10.66 -3.91
N LEU A 109 13.38 9.85 -4.33
CA LEU A 109 12.45 9.19 -3.43
C LEU A 109 13.16 8.24 -2.46
N VAL A 110 14.06 7.40 -2.97
CA VAL A 110 14.85 6.47 -2.16
C VAL A 110 15.78 7.23 -1.21
N GLY A 111 16.44 8.28 -1.69
CA GLY A 111 17.32 9.13 -0.89
C GLY A 111 16.57 9.81 0.25
N PHE A 112 15.39 10.37 -0.03
CA PHE A 112 14.54 10.97 0.99
C PHE A 112 14.07 9.94 2.01
N TYR A 113 13.51 8.81 1.57
CA TYR A 113 13.11 7.71 2.46
C TYR A 113 14.27 7.26 3.36
N THR A 114 15.44 7.04 2.77
CA THR A 114 16.64 6.62 3.51
C THR A 114 17.02 7.65 4.57
N LEU A 115 17.04 8.95 4.24
CA LEU A 115 17.42 10.00 5.18
C LEU A 115 16.55 10.00 6.45
N PHE A 116 15.25 9.78 6.31
CA PHE A 116 14.32 9.74 7.44
C PHE A 116 14.33 8.39 8.19
N SER A 117 14.53 7.28 7.49
CA SER A 117 14.40 5.94 8.07
C SER A 117 15.71 5.33 8.59
N VAL A 118 16.87 5.83 8.14
CA VAL A 118 18.18 5.25 8.50
C VAL A 118 18.48 5.34 10.01
N GLY A 119 18.01 6.42 10.66
CA GLY A 119 18.19 6.60 12.11
C GLY A 119 17.55 5.49 12.93
N GLU A 120 16.33 5.08 12.56
CA GLU A 120 15.62 3.98 13.23
C GLU A 120 16.27 2.61 13.01
N LEU A 121 17.06 2.46 11.95
CA LEU A 121 17.76 1.23 11.61
C LEU A 121 19.01 1.03 12.49
N PHE A 122 19.69 2.12 12.82
CA PHE A 122 21.00 2.08 13.49
C PHE A 122 20.98 2.50 14.97
N ASP A 123 19.87 3.04 15.48
CA ASP A 123 19.81 3.44 16.90
C ASP A 123 19.96 2.23 17.85
N GLY A 124 19.82 0.98 17.35
CA GLY A 124 20.12 -0.27 18.08
C GLY A 124 19.25 -0.51 19.31
N LYS A 125 18.40 0.45 19.66
CA LYS A 125 17.48 0.43 20.78
C LYS A 125 16.18 -0.16 20.28
N PHE A 126 15.90 -1.35 20.77
CA PHE A 126 14.56 -1.88 20.74
C PHE A 126 13.72 -1.14 21.78
N ASP A 127 12.57 -0.61 21.35
CA ASP A 127 11.64 0.10 22.20
C ASP A 127 10.77 -0.87 23.01
N ALA A 128 9.94 -0.33 23.91
CA ALA A 128 9.03 -1.15 24.69
C ALA A 128 8.05 -1.95 23.80
N ASP A 129 7.70 -1.43 22.64
CA ASP A 129 6.80 -2.11 21.69
C ASP A 129 7.48 -3.36 21.10
N TYR A 130 8.78 -3.29 20.80
CA TYR A 130 9.54 -4.46 20.41
C TYR A 130 9.50 -5.56 21.46
N TYR A 131 9.81 -5.26 22.72
CA TYR A 131 9.86 -6.28 23.76
C TYR A 131 8.49 -6.85 24.11
N ASN A 132 7.44 -6.03 24.04
CA ASN A 132 6.09 -6.44 24.43
C ASN A 132 5.31 -7.13 23.29
N ARG A 133 5.66 -6.87 22.03
CA ARG A 133 4.89 -7.35 20.87
C ARG A 133 5.74 -8.07 19.85
N VAL A 134 6.77 -7.42 19.33
CA VAL A 134 7.55 -7.95 18.19
C VAL A 134 8.38 -9.17 18.61
N LYS A 135 9.12 -9.08 19.71
CA LYS A 135 10.01 -10.15 20.19
C LYS A 135 9.28 -11.46 20.47
N PRO A 136 8.15 -11.51 21.22
CA PRO A 136 7.40 -12.74 21.41
C PRO A 136 6.94 -13.37 20.10
N TRP A 137 6.59 -12.55 19.11
CA TRP A 137 6.13 -13.02 17.80
C TRP A 137 7.28 -13.65 17.00
N LEU A 138 8.45 -13.00 16.97
CA LEU A 138 9.65 -13.54 16.32
C LEU A 138 10.12 -14.84 16.98
N GLU A 139 10.06 -14.94 18.31
CA GLU A 139 10.46 -16.14 19.05
C GLU A 139 9.47 -17.30 18.87
N SER A 140 8.17 -16.99 18.71
CA SER A 140 7.13 -18.00 18.44
C SER A 140 7.10 -18.48 16.98
N PHE A 141 7.79 -17.79 16.07
CA PHE A 141 7.76 -18.11 14.66
C PHE A 141 8.59 -19.36 14.35
N ASP A 142 7.91 -20.41 13.87
CA ASP A 142 8.54 -21.63 13.36
C ASP A 142 7.96 -21.94 11.98
N LEU A 143 8.84 -22.05 10.97
CA LEU A 143 8.46 -22.34 9.58
C LEU A 143 7.83 -23.73 9.40
N LEU A 144 8.14 -24.67 10.30
CA LEU A 144 7.79 -26.08 10.18
C LEU A 144 6.70 -26.51 11.15
N LYS A 145 6.24 -25.62 12.04
CA LYS A 145 5.15 -25.91 12.97
C LYS A 145 3.92 -25.06 12.63
N PRO A 146 2.71 -25.64 12.74
CA PRO A 146 1.51 -24.82 12.75
C PRO A 146 1.62 -23.81 13.91
N PRO A 147 1.10 -22.59 13.75
CA PRO A 147 1.20 -21.55 14.77
C PRO A 147 0.70 -22.10 16.12
N VAL A 148 1.41 -21.77 17.20
CA VAL A 148 0.97 -22.10 18.56
C VAL A 148 -0.31 -21.32 18.82
N THR A 149 -1.45 -21.99 18.71
CA THR A 149 -2.74 -21.49 19.17
C THR A 149 -2.82 -21.67 20.67
N ASP A 150 -2.15 -20.77 21.41
CA ASP A 150 -2.74 -20.38 22.70
C ASP A 150 -3.96 -19.54 22.35
N GLY A 151 -5.13 -19.97 22.85
CA GLY A 151 -6.45 -19.48 22.43
C GLY A 151 -6.50 -17.99 22.10
N ASP A 152 -7.07 -17.69 20.93
CA ASP A 152 -7.57 -16.38 20.49
C ASP A 152 -6.70 -15.50 19.59
N ARG A 153 -5.61 -16.00 18.99
CA ARG A 153 -4.80 -15.17 18.07
C ARG A 153 -4.39 -15.92 16.81
N ASP A 154 -5.35 -16.14 15.93
CA ASP A 154 -5.08 -16.71 14.61
C ASP A 154 -4.35 -15.67 13.72
N VAL A 155 -3.23 -16.09 13.13
CA VAL A 155 -2.10 -15.24 12.78
C VAL A 155 -2.18 -14.80 11.32
N GLY A 156 -2.90 -13.72 11.02
CA GLY A 156 -2.98 -13.13 9.67
C GLY A 156 -1.67 -12.53 9.11
N HIS A 157 -0.52 -12.68 9.79
CA HIS A 157 0.71 -11.94 9.53
C HIS A 157 1.93 -12.82 9.19
N HIS A 158 1.74 -14.07 8.78
CA HIS A 158 2.85 -15.02 8.58
C HIS A 158 3.97 -14.51 7.66
N LEU A 159 3.65 -13.82 6.57
CA LEU A 159 4.65 -13.32 5.63
C LEU A 159 5.46 -12.16 6.22
N GLN A 160 4.81 -11.27 6.96
CA GLN A 160 5.48 -10.16 7.65
C GLN A 160 6.44 -10.71 8.71
N ILE A 161 5.94 -11.58 9.59
CA ILE A 161 6.74 -12.21 10.65
C ILE A 161 7.89 -13.01 10.05
N PHE A 162 7.68 -13.69 8.92
CA PHE A 162 8.73 -14.40 8.22
C PHE A 162 9.87 -13.46 7.80
N PHE A 163 9.56 -12.33 7.17
CA PHE A 163 10.58 -11.36 6.76
C PHE A 163 11.28 -10.73 7.96
N GLU A 164 10.53 -10.39 9.02
CA GLU A 164 11.07 -9.82 10.25
C GLU A 164 11.98 -10.80 11.00
N ALA A 165 11.56 -12.06 11.17
CA ALA A 165 12.35 -13.12 11.80
C ALA A 165 13.61 -13.45 11.00
N THR A 166 13.49 -13.51 9.67
CA THR A 166 14.64 -13.70 8.77
C THR A 166 15.61 -12.53 8.89
N SER A 167 15.09 -11.31 8.94
CA SER A 167 15.89 -10.10 9.11
C SER A 167 16.64 -10.11 10.44
N MET A 168 15.95 -10.47 11.52
CA MET A 168 16.55 -10.60 12.84
C MET A 168 17.66 -11.66 12.86
N LYS A 169 17.45 -12.82 12.22
CA LYS A 169 18.42 -13.92 12.19
C LYS A 169 19.69 -13.59 11.38
N ILE A 170 19.54 -12.86 10.28
CA ILE A 170 20.67 -12.54 9.38
C ILE A 170 21.41 -11.27 9.83
N PHE A 171 20.67 -10.23 10.23
CA PHE A 171 21.22 -8.90 10.48
C PHE A 171 21.22 -8.47 11.95
N GLY A 172 20.64 -9.27 12.85
CA GLY A 172 20.44 -8.88 14.26
C GLY A 172 19.41 -7.76 14.45
N ASN A 173 18.66 -7.41 13.39
CA ASN A 173 17.66 -6.35 13.41
C ASN A 173 16.49 -6.72 12.49
N TYR A 174 15.27 -6.76 13.04
CA TYR A 174 14.06 -7.14 12.33
C TYR A 174 13.61 -6.13 11.25
N LYS A 175 14.12 -4.89 11.27
CA LYS A 175 13.75 -3.79 10.36
C LYS A 175 14.51 -3.77 9.03
N VAL A 176 15.64 -4.48 8.92
CA VAL A 176 16.56 -4.39 7.76
C VAL A 176 15.92 -4.90 6.47
N ILE A 177 15.32 -6.10 6.48
CA ILE A 177 14.63 -6.62 5.29
C ILE A 177 13.41 -5.75 4.91
N PRO A 178 12.52 -5.35 5.84
CA PRO A 178 11.46 -4.38 5.54
C PRO A 178 11.97 -3.09 4.88
N PHE A 179 13.08 -2.53 5.39
CA PHE A 179 13.70 -1.34 4.83
C PHE A 179 14.19 -1.54 3.39
N ILE A 180 14.90 -2.64 3.11
CA ILE A 180 15.33 -2.99 1.75
C ILE A 180 14.12 -3.20 0.82
N ALA A 181 13.07 -3.86 1.30
CA ALA A 181 11.84 -4.08 0.55
C ALA A 181 11.17 -2.75 0.17
N SER A 182 11.15 -1.77 1.08
CA SER A 182 10.63 -0.42 0.81
C SER A 182 11.44 0.32 -0.27
N ILE A 183 12.76 0.15 -0.32
CA ILE A 183 13.61 0.70 -1.39
C ILE A 183 13.38 -0.03 -2.72
N ALA A 184 13.22 -1.35 -2.67
CA ALA A 184 12.99 -2.17 -3.86
C ALA A 184 11.63 -1.88 -4.51
N LEU A 185 10.62 -1.50 -3.72
CA LEU A 185 9.26 -1.25 -4.20
C LEU A 185 9.18 -0.26 -5.37
N PRO A 186 9.65 1.01 -5.27
CA PRO A 186 9.58 1.96 -6.39
C PRO A 186 10.35 1.49 -7.63
N ILE A 187 11.46 0.77 -7.44
CA ILE A 187 12.27 0.20 -8.53
C ILE A 187 11.47 -0.88 -9.26
N MET A 188 10.91 -1.83 -8.51
CA MET A 188 10.07 -2.90 -9.05
C MET A 188 8.81 -2.35 -9.72
N THR A 189 8.16 -1.35 -9.13
CA THR A 189 7.00 -0.69 -9.72
C THR A 189 7.35 -0.04 -11.06
N TYR A 190 8.51 0.62 -11.17
CA TYR A 190 8.97 1.19 -12.43
C TYR A 190 9.13 0.11 -13.50
N PHE A 191 9.94 -0.93 -13.26
CA PHE A 191 10.17 -1.99 -14.23
C PHE A 191 8.88 -2.71 -14.63
N LEU A 192 8.04 -3.05 -13.66
CA LEU A 192 6.78 -3.75 -13.91
C LEU A 192 5.82 -2.87 -14.72
N THR A 193 5.76 -1.57 -14.44
CA THR A 193 4.94 -0.63 -15.21
C THR A 193 5.45 -0.48 -16.64
N THR A 194 6.77 -0.34 -16.82
CA THR A 194 7.42 -0.23 -18.13
C THR A 194 7.16 -1.48 -18.98
N GLU A 195 7.32 -2.67 -18.41
CA GLU A 195 7.04 -3.95 -19.09
C GLU A 195 5.57 -4.09 -19.48
N LEU A 196 4.64 -3.78 -18.57
CA LEU A 196 3.20 -3.90 -18.83
C LEU A 196 2.69 -2.88 -19.86
N THR A 197 3.12 -1.62 -19.76
CA THR A 197 2.64 -0.56 -20.64
C THR A 197 3.37 -0.53 -21.99
N LYS A 198 4.51 -1.21 -22.11
CA LYS A 198 5.42 -1.14 -23.27
C LYS A 198 5.79 0.30 -23.67
N LYS A 199 5.54 1.27 -22.78
CA LYS A 199 5.97 2.66 -22.97
C LYS A 199 7.46 2.69 -22.64
N ARG A 200 8.25 3.08 -23.64
CA ARG A 200 9.68 3.31 -23.50
C ARG A 200 9.94 4.57 -22.68
#